data_AF-A0AAD6XI13-F1
#
_entry.id   AF-A0AAD6XI13-F1
#
_cell.length_a   1.000
_cell.length_b   1.000
_cell.length_c   1.000
_cell.angle_alpha   90.00
_cell.angle_beta   90.00
_cell.angle_gamma   90.00
#
_symmetry.space_group_name_H-M   'P 1'
#
loop_
_entity.id
_entity.type
_entity.pdbx_description
1 polymer ?
#
loop_
_entity_poly.entity_id
_entity_poly.type
_entity_poly.pdbx_seq_one_letter_code
_entity_poly.pdbx_strand_id
1 'polypeptide(L)'
;MAMASRTNGRPEPEVIVNYSDGFSYVKGAMQEAFRPGGILEKPPTVLHSATPLTKTQRDTIRREDVELIVTEFEIPKAQAERVLFEHKGNVTDALRSLVGL
;
A
#
# COMPACT_ATOMS: atom_id res chain seq x y z
N MET A 1 16.59 34.03 14.24
CA MET A 1 16.77 34.64 12.92
C MET A 1 17.07 33.51 11.93
N ALA A 2 16.05 32.95 11.30
CA ALA A 2 16.19 31.78 10.43
C ALA A 2 16.59 32.24 9.02
N MET A 3 17.75 31.81 8.53
CA MET A 3 18.12 31.97 7.14
C MET A 3 17.26 31.05 6.28
N ALA A 4 16.33 31.63 5.52
CA ALA A 4 15.70 30.95 4.41
C ALA A 4 16.80 30.51 3.43
N SER A 5 16.96 29.20 3.25
CA SER A 5 17.80 28.66 2.17
C SER A 5 17.17 29.08 0.85
N ARG A 6 17.70 30.15 0.26
CA ARG A 6 17.28 30.67 -1.04
C ARG A 6 17.93 29.81 -2.13
N THR A 7 17.34 28.66 -2.43
CA THR A 7 17.72 27.90 -3.64
C THR A 7 16.63 28.07 -4.69
N ASN A 8 16.90 28.91 -5.71
CA ASN A 8 16.18 28.88 -6.99
C ASN A 8 16.69 27.71 -7.86
N GLY A 9 16.91 26.54 -7.25
CA GLY A 9 17.63 25.43 -7.83
C GLY A 9 16.91 24.14 -7.46
N ARG A 10 16.62 23.35 -8.49
CA ARG A 10 15.99 22.03 -8.51
C ARG A 10 15.99 21.33 -7.12
N PRO A 11 14.81 21.00 -6.56
CA PRO A 11 14.74 20.25 -5.31
C PRO A 11 15.57 18.96 -5.42
N GLU A 12 16.20 18.55 -4.31
CA GLU A 12 16.99 17.31 -4.25
C GLU A 12 16.19 16.16 -4.89
N PRO A 13 16.81 15.31 -5.74
CA PRO A 13 16.11 14.20 -6.37
C PRO A 13 15.44 13.32 -5.31
N GLU A 14 14.11 13.20 -5.39
CA GLU A 14 13.39 12.32 -4.49
C GLU A 14 13.74 10.86 -4.79
N VAL A 15 14.24 10.15 -3.78
CA VAL A 15 14.50 8.71 -3.87
C VAL A 15 13.25 7.98 -3.44
N ILE A 16 12.57 7.37 -4.41
CA ILE A 16 11.37 6.55 -4.21
C ILE A 16 11.71 5.12 -4.62
N VAL A 17 11.57 4.18 -3.68
CA VAL A 17 11.69 2.74 -3.93
C VAL A 17 10.34 2.10 -3.64
N ASN A 18 9.76 1.42 -4.63
CA ASN A 18 8.52 0.66 -4.47
C ASN A 18 8.86 -0.82 -4.26
N TYR A 19 8.24 -1.43 -3.27
CA TYR A 19 8.40 -2.84 -2.95
C TYR A 19 7.20 -3.66 -3.44
N SER A 20 7.42 -4.94 -3.68
CA SER A 20 6.38 -5.88 -4.17
C SER A 20 5.28 -6.17 -3.14
N ASP A 21 5.49 -5.80 -1.89
CA ASP A 21 4.52 -5.90 -0.81
C ASP A 21 3.58 -4.68 -0.72
N GLY A 22 3.75 -3.69 -1.61
CA GLY A 22 2.93 -2.48 -1.66
C GLY A 22 3.41 -1.37 -0.73
N PHE A 23 4.53 -1.54 -0.03
CA PHE A 23 5.20 -0.47 0.68
C PHE A 23 6.14 0.30 -0.24
N SER A 24 6.48 1.53 0.17
CA SER A 24 7.45 2.36 -0.54
C SER A 24 8.37 3.10 0.43
N TYR A 25 9.66 3.15 0.12
CA TYR A 25 10.59 4.04 0.80
C TYR A 25 10.68 5.36 0.06
N VAL A 26 10.41 6.47 0.75
CA VAL A 26 10.58 7.83 0.24
C VAL A 26 11.51 8.60 1.19
N LYS A 27 12.74 8.89 0.74
CA LYS A 27 13.76 9.55 1.59
C LYS A 27 13.28 10.87 2.18
N GLY A 28 12.59 11.70 1.39
CA GLY A 28 12.04 12.96 1.84
C GLY A 28 10.98 12.78 2.92
N ALA A 29 10.05 11.84 2.73
CA ALA A 29 9.02 11.53 3.71
C ALA A 29 9.61 10.98 5.02
N MET A 30 10.66 10.14 4.92
CA MET A 30 11.38 9.65 6.10
C MET A 30 12.05 10.81 6.85
N GLN A 31 12.77 11.70 6.15
CA GLN A 31 13.42 12.84 6.80
C GLN A 31 12.40 13.77 7.49
N GLU A 32 11.26 14.02 6.85
CA GLU A 32 10.18 14.82 7.44
C GLU A 32 9.57 14.13 8.66
N ALA A 33 9.39 12.81 8.61
CA ALA A 33 8.88 12.02 9.72
C ALA A 33 9.75 12.10 10.98
N PHE A 34 11.07 12.29 10.85
CA PHE A 34 12.01 12.39 11.98
C PHE A 34 12.30 13.85 12.42
N ARG A 35 11.66 14.85 11.82
CA ARG A 35 11.75 16.23 12.29
C ARG A 35 11.03 16.41 13.64
N PRO A 36 11.39 17.45 14.42
CA PRO A 36 10.61 17.84 15.60
C PRO A 36 9.13 18.03 15.23
N GLY A 37 8.20 17.44 15.99
CA GLY A 37 6.78 17.35 15.66
C GLY A 37 6.37 16.18 14.74
N GLY A 38 7.33 15.33 14.35
CA GLY A 38 7.13 14.17 13.47
C GLY A 38 6.62 12.92 14.19
N ILE A 39 6.90 11.72 13.63
CA ILE A 39 6.29 10.44 14.06
C ILE A 39 6.63 10.03 15.49
N LEU A 40 7.71 10.59 16.04
CA LEU A 40 8.16 10.31 17.40
C LEU A 40 7.33 11.05 18.45
N GLU A 41 6.75 12.20 18.07
CA GLU A 41 5.94 13.05 18.95
C GLU A 41 4.44 12.95 18.63
N LYS A 42 4.09 12.71 17.36
CA LYS A 42 2.72 12.57 16.88
C LYS A 42 2.55 11.21 16.19
N PRO A 43 1.58 10.38 16.61
CA PRO A 43 1.33 9.12 15.92
C PRO A 43 0.98 9.39 14.44
N PRO A 44 1.52 8.59 13.50
CA PRO A 44 1.28 8.79 12.07
C PRO A 44 -0.22 8.71 11.78
N THR A 45 -0.73 9.74 11.08
CA THR A 45 -2.16 9.90 10.76
C THR A 45 -2.55 9.18 9.46
N VAL A 46 -1.56 8.79 8.66
CA VAL A 46 -1.76 8.14 7.37
C VAL A 46 -1.08 6.77 7.40
N LEU A 47 -1.91 5.73 7.52
CA LEU A 47 -1.55 4.36 7.17
C LEU A 47 -1.38 4.32 5.65
N HIS A 48 -0.16 4.56 5.16
CA HIS A 48 0.13 4.42 3.74
C HIS A 48 -0.23 3.00 3.27
N SER A 49 -0.93 2.97 2.13
CA SER A 49 -1.27 1.79 1.33
C SER A 49 -1.52 0.53 2.13
N ALA A 50 -2.76 0.40 2.58
CA ALA A 50 -3.47 -0.85 2.34
C ALA A 50 -2.77 -2.06 3.02
N THR A 51 -2.76 -2.09 4.35
CA THR A 51 -2.11 -3.10 5.19
C THR A 51 -2.13 -4.50 4.57
N PRO A 52 -0.97 -5.11 4.28
CA PRO A 52 -0.95 -6.45 3.70
C PRO A 52 -1.66 -7.44 4.63
N LEU A 53 -2.42 -8.37 4.04
CA LEU A 53 -3.15 -9.37 4.80
C LEU A 53 -2.19 -10.16 5.69
N THR A 54 -2.58 -10.32 6.95
CA THR A 54 -1.86 -11.17 7.89
C THR A 54 -1.91 -12.63 7.41
N LYS A 55 -0.97 -13.46 7.85
CA LYS A 55 -0.94 -14.88 7.47
C LYS A 55 -2.27 -15.59 7.79
N THR A 56 -2.80 -15.35 8.99
CA THR A 56 -4.09 -15.88 9.42
C THR A 56 -5.25 -15.42 8.54
N GLN A 57 -5.23 -14.19 8.02
CA GLN A 57 -6.25 -13.72 7.08
C GLN A 57 -6.13 -14.42 5.73
N ARG A 58 -4.93 -14.65 5.22
CA ARG A 58 -4.72 -15.39 3.97
C ARG A 58 -5.14 -16.85 4.07
N ASP A 59 -4.95 -17.48 5.24
CA ASP A 59 -5.35 -18.87 5.49
C ASP A 59 -6.88 -19.07 5.45
N THR A 60 -7.67 -17.99 5.57
CA THR A 60 -9.14 -18.06 5.45
C THR A 60 -9.63 -18.04 4.00
N ILE A 61 -8.74 -17.81 3.04
CA ILE A 61 -9.07 -17.64 1.62
C ILE A 61 -8.70 -18.93 0.89
N ARG A 62 -9.61 -19.42 0.03
CA ARG A 62 -9.34 -20.63 -0.75
C ARG A 62 -8.36 -20.30 -1.87
N ARG A 63 -7.33 -21.13 -2.01
CA ARG A 63 -6.28 -20.95 -3.02
C ARG A 63 -6.83 -21.02 -4.45
N GLU A 64 -7.80 -21.90 -4.68
CA GLU A 64 -8.47 -22.07 -5.99
C GLU A 64 -9.10 -20.76 -6.48
N ASP A 65 -9.78 -20.05 -5.58
CA ASP A 65 -10.47 -18.79 -5.90
C ASP A 65 -9.47 -17.67 -6.21
N VAL A 66 -8.34 -17.63 -5.51
CA VAL A 66 -7.24 -16.69 -5.79
C VAL A 66 -6.65 -16.96 -7.17
N GLU A 67 -6.40 -18.23 -7.49
CA GLU A 67 -5.79 -18.64 -8.76
C GLU A 67 -6.71 -18.34 -9.95
N LEU A 68 -8.03 -18.52 -9.78
CA LEU A 68 -9.03 -18.09 -10.76
C LEU A 68 -8.93 -16.59 -11.04
N ILE A 69 -8.95 -15.74 -10.00
CA ILE A 69 -8.93 -14.29 -10.20
C ILE A 69 -7.61 -13.82 -10.82
N VAL A 70 -6.47 -14.39 -10.39
CA VAL A 70 -5.16 -14.06 -10.97
C VAL A 70 -5.10 -14.41 -12.45
N THR A 71 -5.65 -15.57 -12.84
CA THR A 71 -5.62 -16.05 -14.22
C THR A 71 -6.54 -15.24 -15.13
N GLU A 72 -7.76 -14.93 -14.67
CA GLU A 72 -8.77 -14.27 -15.51
C GLU A 72 -8.61 -12.75 -15.61
N PHE A 73 -8.14 -12.09 -14.55
CA PHE A 73 -8.01 -10.64 -14.50
C PHE A 73 -6.56 -10.15 -14.63
N GLU A 74 -5.60 -11.09 -14.70
CA GLU A 74 -4.15 -10.80 -14.79
C GLU A 74 -3.65 -9.84 -13.68
N ILE A 75 -4.31 -9.85 -12.51
CA ILE A 75 -3.91 -9.01 -11.39
C ILE A 75 -2.89 -9.71 -10.47
N PRO A 76 -2.04 -8.96 -9.76
CA PRO A 76 -1.12 -9.53 -8.78
C PRO A 76 -1.86 -10.36 -7.71
N LYS A 77 -1.26 -11.50 -7.32
CA LYS A 77 -1.82 -12.38 -6.28
C LYS A 77 -2.20 -11.66 -4.99
N ALA A 78 -1.38 -10.71 -4.54
CA ALA A 78 -1.67 -9.92 -3.34
C ALA A 78 -2.96 -9.08 -3.47
N GLN A 79 -3.25 -8.61 -4.68
CA GLN A 79 -4.49 -7.89 -4.98
C GLN A 79 -5.68 -8.85 -5.03
N ALA A 80 -5.54 -10.02 -5.65
CA ALA A 80 -6.59 -11.04 -5.68
C ALA A 80 -6.96 -11.55 -4.27
N GLU A 81 -5.96 -11.85 -3.42
CA GLU A 81 -6.17 -12.22 -2.01
C GLU A 81 -6.92 -11.11 -1.27
N ARG A 82 -6.55 -9.85 -1.50
CA ARG A 82 -7.19 -8.71 -0.86
C ARG A 82 -8.66 -8.57 -1.24
N VAL A 83 -8.98 -8.63 -2.53
CA VAL A 83 -10.37 -8.52 -3.00
C VAL A 83 -11.21 -9.66 -2.43
N LEU A 84 -10.70 -10.89 -2.44
CA LEU A 84 -11.41 -12.02 -1.82
C LEU A 84 -11.61 -11.83 -0.31
N PHE A 85 -10.62 -11.29 0.39
CA PHE A 85 -10.74 -11.01 1.82
C PHE A 85 -11.82 -9.96 2.13
N GLU A 86 -11.84 -8.86 1.38
CA GLU A 86 -12.82 -7.77 1.53
C GLU A 86 -14.25 -8.29 1.30
N HIS A 87 -14.42 -9.25 0.39
CA HIS A 87 -15.70 -9.91 0.10
C HIS A 87 -15.93 -11.21 0.91
N LYS A 88 -15.18 -11.42 2.01
CA LYS A 88 -15.33 -12.58 2.93
C LYS A 88 -15.29 -13.95 2.23
N GLY A 89 -14.51 -14.06 1.16
CA GLY A 89 -14.39 -15.28 0.36
C GLY A 89 -15.53 -15.52 -0.62
N ASN A 90 -16.45 -14.58 -0.83
CA ASN A 90 -17.48 -14.69 -1.85
C ASN A 90 -16.89 -14.32 -3.23
N VAL A 91 -16.63 -15.35 -4.05
CA VAL A 91 -16.06 -15.19 -5.39
C VAL A 91 -16.97 -14.38 -6.31
N THR A 92 -18.28 -14.62 -6.30
CA THR A 92 -19.22 -13.89 -7.17
C THR A 92 -19.26 -12.39 -6.88
N ASP A 93 -19.22 -12.01 -5.59
CA ASP A 93 -19.22 -10.60 -5.21
C ASP A 93 -17.87 -9.93 -5.52
N ALA A 94 -16.77 -10.65 -5.30
CA ALA A 94 -15.42 -10.22 -5.67
C ALA A 94 -15.29 -9.98 -7.19
N LEU A 95 -15.80 -10.89 -8.00
CA LEU A 95 -15.80 -10.77 -9.47
C LEU A 95 -16.66 -9.59 -9.95
N ARG A 96 -17.84 -9.38 -9.34
CA ARG A 96 -18.68 -8.21 -9.64
C ARG A 96 -17.98 -6.89 -9.33
N SER A 97 -17.33 -6.82 -8.16
CA SER A 97 -16.53 -5.66 -7.74
C SER A 97 -15.40 -5.33 -8.73
N LEU A 98 -14.70 -6.35 -9.25
CA LEU A 98 -13.64 -6.16 -10.25
C LEU A 98 -14.15 -5.62 -11.60
N VAL A 99 -15.41 -5.90 -11.94
CA VAL A 99 -16.07 -5.41 -13.17
C VAL A 99 -16.82 -4.09 -12.93
N GLY A 100 -16.91 -3.63 -11.67
CA GLY A 100 -17.61 -2.40 -11.29
C GLY A 100 -19.13 -2.57 -11.15
N LEU A 101 -19.60 -3.77 -10.82
CA LEU A 101 -21.01 -4.14 -10.64
C LEU A 101 -21.41 -4.34 -9.18
#